data_AF-A0AAD8RV39-F1
#
_entry.id   AF-A0AAD8RV39-F1
#
_cell.length_a   1.000
_cell.length_b   1.000
_cell.length_c   1.000
_cell.angle_alpha   90.00
_cell.angle_beta   90.00
_cell.angle_gamma   90.00
#
_symmetry.space_group_name_H-M   'P 1'
#
loop_
_entity.id
_entity.type
_entity.pdbx_description
1 polymer ?
#
loop_
_entity_poly.entity_id
_entity_poly.type
_entity_poly.pdbx_seq_one_letter_code
_entity_poly.pdbx_strand_id
1 'polypeptide(L)'
;MLTSAILKMVCQQIGSVIGRQITMLPKLKNDLEYMMIDLQSVDAVLVDAESMSITDIPVRLWLKALKDAMYDISALMDEFDSDNQPATPEVCASISVNLHY
;
A
#
# COMPACT_ATOMS: atom_id res chain seq x y z
N MET A 1 7.97 -7.05 16.20
CA MET A 1 7.28 -8.03 15.35
C MET A 1 6.09 -7.44 14.59
N LEU A 2 5.54 -6.28 14.98
CA LEU A 2 4.45 -5.64 14.23
C LEU A 2 4.97 -4.76 13.07
N THR A 3 6.09 -4.06 13.25
CA THR A 3 6.66 -3.18 12.22
C THR A 3 7.22 -3.99 11.06
N SER A 4 7.86 -5.14 11.33
CA SER A 4 8.31 -6.04 10.25
C SER A 4 7.15 -6.67 9.48
N ALA A 5 6.03 -7.00 10.15
CA ALA A 5 4.86 -7.58 9.47
C ALA A 5 4.23 -6.60 8.47
N ILE A 6 4.01 -5.34 8.87
CA ILE A 6 3.46 -4.31 7.98
C ILE A 6 4.43 -3.97 6.84
N LEU A 7 5.73 -3.87 7.11
CA LEU A 7 6.72 -3.60 6.08
C LEU A 7 6.73 -4.71 5.00
N LYS A 8 6.65 -5.98 5.40
CA LYS A 8 6.55 -7.11 4.47
C LYS A 8 5.26 -7.09 3.64
N MET A 9 4.14 -6.76 4.27
CA MET A 9 2.86 -6.59 3.57
C MET A 9 2.96 -5.50 2.51
N VAL A 10 3.53 -4.33 2.85
CA VAL A 10 3.71 -3.22 1.90
C VAL A 10 4.61 -3.61 0.73
N CYS A 11 5.74 -4.28 0.98
CA CYS A 11 6.59 -4.81 -0.09
C CYS A 11 5.83 -5.74 -1.05
N GLN A 12 4.92 -6.57 -0.51
CA GLN A 12 4.09 -7.45 -1.33
C GLN A 12 3.06 -6.68 -2.15
N GLN A 13 2.41 -5.66 -1.57
CA GLN A 13 1.47 -4.79 -2.29
C GLN A 13 2.17 -4.07 -3.45
N ILE A 14 3.35 -3.50 -3.22
CA ILE A 14 4.14 -2.82 -4.25
C ILE A 14 4.48 -3.79 -5.40
N GLY A 15 5.03 -4.97 -5.07
CA GLY A 15 5.34 -5.99 -6.09
C GLY A 15 4.11 -6.44 -6.87
N SER A 16 2.96 -6.51 -6.21
CA SER A 16 1.68 -6.85 -6.83
C SER A 16 1.18 -5.77 -7.78
N VAL A 17 1.26 -4.49 -7.39
CA VAL A 17 0.88 -3.34 -8.23
C VAL A 17 1.77 -3.26 -9.47
N ILE A 18 3.09 -3.38 -9.30
CA ILE A 18 4.06 -3.40 -10.42
C ILE A 18 3.74 -4.55 -11.39
N GLY A 19 3.40 -5.72 -10.86
CA GLY A 19 3.11 -6.90 -11.68
C GLY A 19 1.78 -6.84 -12.44
N ARG A 20 0.78 -6.11 -11.92
CA ARG A 20 -0.57 -6.07 -12.47
C ARG A 20 -0.87 -4.84 -13.33
N GLN A 21 -0.28 -3.68 -13.04
CA GLN A 21 -0.72 -2.42 -13.64
C GLN A 21 0.04 -2.06 -14.94
N ILE A 22 -0.51 -2.51 -16.06
CA ILE A 22 0.08 -2.34 -17.41
C ILE A 22 0.14 -0.87 -17.86
N THR A 23 -0.73 -0.01 -17.30
CA THR A 23 -0.83 1.42 -17.65
C THR A 23 0.10 2.33 -16.84
N MET A 24 0.92 1.77 -15.94
CA MET A 24 1.81 2.54 -15.09
C MET A 24 2.94 3.22 -15.89
N LEU A 25 3.21 4.50 -15.59
CA LEU A 25 4.33 5.24 -16.20
C LEU A 25 5.67 4.56 -15.86
N PRO A 26 6.59 4.39 -16.83
CA PRO A 26 7.87 3.70 -16.59
C PRO A 26 8.69 4.29 -15.44
N LYS A 27 8.67 5.62 -15.27
CA LYS A 27 9.36 6.28 -14.16
C LYS A 27 8.78 5.88 -12.81
N LEU A 28 7.44 5.89 -12.68
CA LEU A 28 6.76 5.49 -11.45
C LEU A 28 7.02 4.02 -11.11
N LYS A 29 7.04 3.14 -12.13
CA LYS A 29 7.43 1.74 -11.94
C LYS A 29 8.84 1.63 -11.34
N ASN A 30 9.82 2.34 -11.90
CA ASN A 30 11.18 2.34 -11.36
C ASN A 30 11.21 2.88 -9.92
N ASP A 31 10.49 3.96 -9.64
CA ASP A 31 10.41 4.55 -8.29
C ASP A 31 9.86 3.52 -7.26
N LEU A 32 8.85 2.73 -7.64
CA LEU A 32 8.31 1.66 -6.80
C LEU A 32 9.27 0.47 -6.63
N GLU A 33 10.00 0.10 -7.68
CA GLU A 33 11.03 -0.95 -7.59
C GLU A 33 12.16 -0.52 -6.64
N TYR A 34 12.62 0.73 -6.73
CA TYR A 34 13.61 1.28 -5.79
C TYR A 34 13.07 1.33 -4.36
N MET A 35 11.81 1.73 -4.17
CA MET A 35 11.20 1.74 -2.85
C MET A 35 11.18 0.33 -2.23
N MET A 36 10.91 -0.72 -3.02
CA MET A 36 10.97 -2.10 -2.54
C MET A 36 12.38 -2.48 -2.07
N ILE A 37 13.42 -2.08 -2.79
CA ILE A 37 14.82 -2.35 -2.42
C ILE A 37 15.17 -1.64 -1.12
N ASP A 38 14.78 -0.37 -0.98
CA ASP A 38 15.05 0.41 0.24
C ASP A 38 14.33 -0.19 1.45
N LEU A 39 13.07 -0.61 1.30
CA LEU A 39 12.31 -1.26 2.38
C LEU A 39 12.90 -2.62 2.77
N GLN A 40 13.42 -3.40 1.83
CA GLN A 40 14.14 -4.65 2.14
C GLN A 40 15.42 -4.39 2.93
N SER A 41 16.15 -3.31 2.64
CA SER A 41 17.30 -2.88 3.43
C SER A 41 16.90 -2.51 4.85
N VAL A 42 15.75 -1.84 5.03
CA VAL A 42 15.19 -1.53 6.34
C VAL A 42 14.78 -2.78 7.12
N ASP A 43 14.18 -3.81 6.47
CA ASP A 43 13.80 -5.06 7.15
C ASP A 43 15.01 -5.73 7.83
N ALA A 44 16.19 -5.65 7.21
CA ALA A 44 17.42 -6.25 7.73
C ALA A 44 17.85 -5.68 9.08
N VAL A 45 17.56 -4.41 9.36
CA VAL A 45 17.91 -3.73 10.63
C VAL A 45 16.75 -3.67 11.61
N LEU A 46 15.56 -4.08 11.18
CA LEU A 46 14.32 -3.80 11.89
C LEU A 46 14.18 -4.60 13.19
N VAL A 47 14.69 -5.84 13.22
CA VAL A 47 14.68 -6.69 14.42
C VAL A 47 15.51 -6.05 15.54
N ASP A 48 16.71 -5.56 15.20
CA ASP A 48 17.60 -4.91 16.17
C ASP A 48 17.01 -3.58 16.64
N ALA A 49 16.46 -2.79 15.72
CA ALA A 49 15.79 -1.54 16.05
C ALA A 49 14.58 -1.76 16.98
N GLU A 50 13.76 -2.78 16.74
CA GLU A 50 12.62 -3.12 17.60
C GLU A 50 13.07 -3.47 19.03
N SER A 51 14.16 -4.22 19.18
CA SER A 51 14.75 -4.54 20.49
C SER A 51 15.25 -3.26 21.20
N MET A 52 15.99 -2.42 20.49
CA MET A 52 16.51 -1.15 21.02
C MET A 52 15.40 -0.17 21.43
N SER A 53 14.26 -0.20 20.74
CA SER A 53 13.14 0.71 21.00
C SER A 53 12.55 0.59 22.40
N ILE A 54 12.84 -0.49 23.14
CA ILE A 54 12.35 -0.70 24.51
C ILE A 54 12.89 0.39 25.44
N THR A 55 14.15 0.78 25.27
CA THR A 55 14.84 1.74 26.13
C THR A 55 15.21 3.03 25.40
N ASP A 56 15.41 2.98 24.08
CA ASP A 56 15.82 4.12 23.27
C ASP A 56 14.61 4.84 22.65
N ILE A 57 14.34 6.06 23.16
CA ILE A 57 13.22 6.90 22.72
C ILE A 57 13.37 7.33 21.25
N PRO A 58 14.54 7.85 20.79
CA PRO A 58 14.77 8.11 19.36
C PRO A 58 14.44 6.92 18.45
N VAL A 59 14.91 5.71 18.77
CA VAL A 59 14.63 4.52 17.95
C VAL A 59 13.14 4.21 17.94
N ARG A 60 12.44 4.34 19.08
CA ARG A 60 10.99 4.17 19.14
C ARG A 60 10.23 5.17 18.27
N LEU A 61 10.66 6.43 18.27
CA LEU A 61 10.05 7.47 17.43
C LEU A 61 10.28 7.19 15.94
N TRP A 62 11.49 6.76 15.56
CA TRP A 62 11.80 6.36 14.20
C TRP A 62 10.94 5.18 13.73
N LEU A 63 10.78 4.13 14.55
CA LEU A 63 9.91 2.99 14.22
C LEU A 63 8.44 3.40 14.08
N LYS A 64 7.97 4.36 14.89
CA LYS A 64 6.62 4.90 14.73
C LYS A 64 6.46 5.62 13.39
N ALA A 65 7.39 6.50 13.05
CA ALA A 65 7.35 7.22 11.77
C ALA A 65 7.43 6.26 10.57
N LEU A 66 8.25 5.21 10.66
CA LEU A 66 8.31 4.16 9.64
C LEU A 66 6.95 3.46 9.50
N LYS A 67 6.31 3.10 10.61
CA LYS A 67 5.00 2.46 10.60
C LYS A 67 3.93 3.35 9.97
N ASP A 68 3.92 4.63 10.31
CA ASP A 68 2.96 5.60 9.76
C ASP A 68 3.14 5.74 8.24
N ALA A 69 4.39 5.86 7.76
CA ALA A 69 4.69 5.87 6.33
C ALA A 69 4.27 4.57 5.60
N MET A 70 4.39 3.41 6.26
CA MET A 70 3.93 2.14 5.68
C MET A 70 2.41 2.11 5.52
N TYR A 71 1.64 2.70 6.44
CA TYR A 71 0.18 2.81 6.27
C TYR A 71 -0.18 3.73 5.11
N ASP A 72 0.51 4.86 4.97
CA ASP A 72 0.28 5.80 3.86
C ASP A 72 0.54 5.12 2.50
N ILE A 73 1.65 4.39 2.39
CA ILE A 73 1.95 3.61 1.17
C ILE A 73 0.90 2.52 0.92
N SER A 74 0.50 1.79 1.96
CA SER A 74 -0.51 0.73 1.82
C SER A 74 -1.83 1.27 1.27
N ALA A 75 -2.28 2.41 1.79
CA ALA A 75 -3.49 3.09 1.30
C ALA A 75 -3.36 3.50 -0.18
N LEU A 76 -2.19 3.99 -0.61
CA LEU A 76 -1.93 4.31 -2.02
C LEU A 76 -1.93 3.06 -2.90
N MET A 77 -1.35 1.95 -2.45
CA MET A 77 -1.35 0.69 -3.20
C MET A 77 -2.78 0.13 -3.35
N ASP A 78 -3.61 0.25 -2.33
CA ASP A 78 -5.02 -0.13 -2.38
C ASP A 78 -5.81 0.74 -3.38
N GLU A 79 -5.49 2.04 -3.48
CA GLU A 79 -6.08 2.94 -4.49
C GLU A 79 -5.76 2.47 -5.91
N PHE A 80 -4.49 2.15 -6.20
CA PHE A 80 -4.05 1.61 -7.50
C PHE A 80 -4.77 0.30 -7.88
N ASP A 81 -5.10 -0.52 -6.89
CA ASP A 81 -5.86 -1.75 -7.07
C ASP A 81 -7.36 -1.48 -7.31
N SER A 82 -7.93 -0.51 -6.61
CA SER A 82 -9.35 -0.15 -6.68
C SER A 82 -9.74 0.61 -7.96
N ASP A 83 -8.83 1.41 -8.53
CA ASP A 83 -9.03 2.15 -9.79
C ASP A 83 -9.17 1.25 -11.03
N ASN A 84 -8.94 -0.06 -10.88
CA ASN A 84 -9.19 -1.06 -11.92
C ASN A 84 -10.62 -1.65 -11.86
N GLN A 85 -11.47 -1.19 -10.95
CA GLN A 85 -12.88 -1.58 -10.93
C GLN A 85 -13.66 -0.71 -11.94
N PRO A 86 -14.34 -1.29 -12.95
CA PRO A 86 -15.23 -0.49 -13.78
C PRO A 86 -16.25 0.15 -12.85
N ALA A 87 -16.38 1.49 -12.91
CA ALA A 87 -17.46 2.20 -12.23
C ALA A 87 -18.75 1.43 -12.51
N THR A 88 -19.33 0.81 -11.49
CA THR A 88 -20.63 0.18 -11.62
C THR A 88 -21.60 1.32 -11.89
N PRO A 89 -22.28 1.39 -13.05
CA PRO A 89 -23.39 2.30 -13.20
C PRO A 89 -24.54 1.73 -12.37
N GLU A 90 -24.49 1.94 -11.06
CA GLU A 90 -25.65 1.67 -10.22
C GLU A 90 -26.71 2.74 -10.51
N VAL A 91 -27.81 2.24 -11.08
CA VAL A 91 -29.13 2.85 -11.25
C VAL A 91 -29.33 3.73 -12.48
N CYS A 92 -29.18 3.13 -13.66
CA CYS A 92 -29.93 3.52 -14.88
C CYS A 92 -30.69 2.32 -15.47
N ALA A 93 -31.44 1.60 -14.64
CA ALA A 93 -32.54 0.70 -15.02
C ALA A 93 -33.27 0.31 -13.74
N SER A 94 -34.41 0.89 -13.37
CA SER A 94 -35.66 0.66 -14.09
C SER A 94 -36.68 1.75 -13.75
N ILE A 95 -37.01 2.62 -14.72
CA ILE A 95 -38.33 3.26 -14.77
C ILE A 95 -38.90 2.99 -16.16
N SER A 96 -39.41 1.78 -16.31
CA SER A 96 -40.45 1.37 -17.25
C SER A 96 -41.05 0.18 -16.53
N VAL A 97 -42.30 0.21 -16.05
CA VAL A 97 -43.53 0.42 -16.79
C VAL A 97 -44.63 0.74 -15.75
N ASN A 98 -45.51 1.69 -16.06
CA ASN A 98 -46.95 1.47 -15.94
C ASN A 98 -47.74 2.58 -16.66
N LEU A 99 -48.06 2.30 -17.92
CA LEU A 99 -49.32 2.74 -18.50
C LEU A 99 -50.42 1.94 -17.78
N HIS A 100 -51.36 2.61 -17.12
CA HIS A 100 -52.70 2.06 -16.89
C HIS A 100 -53.71 3.20 -16.89
N TYR A 101 -54.54 3.18 -17.95
CA TYR A 101 -55.81 3.87 -18.23
C TYR A 101 -55.98 5.34 -17.86
#